data_AF-A0A0B7NSZ0-F1
#
_entry.id   AF-A0A0B7NSZ0-F1
#
_cell.length_a   1.000
_cell.length_b   1.000
_cell.length_c   1.000
_cell.angle_alpha   90.00
_cell.angle_beta   90.00
_cell.angle_gamma   90.00
#
_symmetry.space_group_name_H-M   'P 1'
#
loop_
_entity.id
_entity.type
_entity.pdbx_description
1 polymer ?
#
loop_
_entity_poly.entity_id
_entity_poly.type
_entity_poly.pdbx_seq_one_letter_code
_entity_poly.pdbx_strand_id
1 'polypeptide(L)'
;MQLLDELPMIYVASIVMWLTFLADPKSTSTFKVPLALSVYSAFVTWSYLIINNPIFHQISYAILVVGVVFRAITLFNTVPKSYVYEVPRMQCLLWMSAMGFVVAFVLWNIDNQFCSKLRLWRSTVPFLVGAVSELHGWWHIGTGLGVYYFIVFCEWIQPTLASNDRKAYRLHWAGPLCYLRVVRDSHMNKKE
;
A
#
# COMPACT_ATOMS: atom_id res chain seq x y z
N MET A 1 7.85 -6.20 21.90
CA MET A 1 7.87 -6.66 20.50
C MET A 1 6.60 -6.25 19.75
N GLN A 2 5.40 -6.42 20.32
CA GLN A 2 4.12 -6.07 19.66
C GLN A 2 4.00 -4.60 19.19
N LEU A 3 4.40 -3.62 20.00
CA LEU A 3 4.37 -2.20 19.60
C LEU A 3 5.19 -1.89 18.34
N LEU A 4 6.29 -2.60 18.14
CA LEU A 4 7.20 -2.40 17.01
C LEU A 4 6.61 -2.98 15.71
N ASP A 5 5.61 -3.84 15.81
CA ASP A 5 4.85 -4.36 14.68
C ASP A 5 3.67 -3.43 14.34
N GLU A 6 2.90 -3.05 15.35
CA GLU A 6 1.62 -2.35 15.18
C GLU A 6 1.77 -0.84 14.91
N LEU A 7 2.61 -0.12 15.65
CA LEU A 7 2.72 1.34 15.51
C LEU A 7 3.23 1.77 14.12
N PRO A 8 4.26 1.12 13.53
CA PRO A 8 4.71 1.46 12.18
C PRO A 8 3.62 1.33 11.11
N MET A 9 2.63 0.44 11.30
CA MET A 9 1.51 0.34 10.35
C MET A 9 0.69 1.63 10.27
N ILE A 10 0.45 2.30 11.40
CA ILE A 10 -0.26 3.59 11.45
C ILE A 10 0.55 4.68 10.73
N TYR A 11 1.86 4.71 10.96
CA TYR A 11 2.75 5.71 10.36
C TYR A 11 2.85 5.52 8.85
N VAL A 12 3.06 4.29 8.38
CA VAL A 12 3.14 3.98 6.95
C VAL A 12 1.81 4.27 6.27
N ALA A 13 0.68 3.84 6.83
CA ALA A 13 -0.61 4.13 6.21
C ALA A 13 -0.94 5.64 6.22
N SER A 14 -0.41 6.41 7.18
CA SER A 14 -0.51 7.87 7.18
C SER A 14 0.32 8.48 6.05
N ILE A 15 1.54 7.99 5.83
CA ILE A 15 2.38 8.40 4.69
C ILE A 15 1.66 8.06 3.37
N VAL A 16 1.14 6.85 3.24
CA VAL A 16 0.39 6.40 2.04
C VAL A 16 -0.85 7.27 1.81
N MET A 17 -1.58 7.63 2.86
CA MET A 17 -2.69 8.59 2.76
C MET A 17 -2.20 9.93 2.22
N TRP A 18 -1.10 10.46 2.75
CA TRP A 18 -0.50 11.71 2.24
C TRP A 18 -0.07 11.61 0.78
N LEU A 19 0.49 10.47 0.33
CA LEU A 19 0.85 10.24 -1.07
C LEU A 19 -0.36 10.42 -2.01
N THR A 20 -1.57 10.03 -1.60
CA THR A 20 -2.79 10.25 -2.42
C THR A 20 -3.10 11.74 -2.63
N PHE A 21 -2.74 12.61 -1.68
CA PHE A 21 -2.89 14.06 -1.82
C PHE A 21 -1.75 14.68 -2.62
N LEU A 22 -0.54 14.13 -2.55
CA LEU A 22 0.58 14.57 -3.38
C LEU A 22 0.39 14.19 -4.86
N ALA A 23 -0.28 13.08 -5.11
CA ALA A 23 -0.59 12.60 -6.46
C ALA A 23 -1.73 13.37 -7.13
N ASP A 24 -2.50 14.16 -6.38
CA ASP A 24 -3.62 14.95 -6.86
C ASP A 24 -3.16 16.38 -7.19
N PRO A 25 -3.12 16.80 -8.48
CA PRO A 25 -2.66 18.13 -8.85
C PRO A 25 -3.59 19.25 -8.39
N LYS A 26 -4.85 18.93 -8.03
CA LYS A 26 -5.81 19.91 -7.48
C LYS A 26 -5.63 20.12 -5.98
N SER A 27 -4.85 19.25 -5.32
CA SER A 27 -4.59 19.33 -3.89
C SER A 27 -3.69 20.52 -3.58
N THR A 28 -4.24 21.56 -2.97
CA THR A 28 -3.47 22.73 -2.48
C THR A 28 -2.91 22.51 -1.06
N SER A 29 -3.10 21.32 -0.50
CA SER A 29 -2.77 21.01 0.88
C SER A 29 -1.33 20.53 1.05
N THR A 30 -0.37 21.45 0.88
CA THR A 30 1.06 21.11 0.94
C THR A 30 1.51 20.70 2.34
N PHE A 31 0.97 21.34 3.40
CA PHE A 31 1.40 21.09 4.79
C PHE A 31 0.27 20.67 5.75
N LYS A 32 -0.98 21.04 5.47
CA LYS A 32 -2.10 20.81 6.41
C LYS A 32 -2.40 19.31 6.58
N VAL A 33 -2.42 18.56 5.49
CA VAL A 33 -2.66 17.10 5.50
C VAL A 33 -1.56 16.33 6.23
N PRO A 34 -0.26 16.48 5.89
CA PRO A 34 0.79 15.75 6.60
C PRO A 34 0.87 16.14 8.08
N LEU A 35 0.60 17.41 8.43
CA LEU A 35 0.48 17.83 9.83
C LEU A 35 -0.66 17.12 10.56
N ALA A 36 -1.87 17.11 9.98
CA ALA A 36 -3.03 16.44 10.56
C ALA A 36 -2.80 14.93 10.74
N LEU A 37 -2.18 14.27 9.76
CA LEU A 37 -1.83 12.85 9.82
C LEU A 37 -0.75 12.55 10.85
N SER A 38 0.19 13.47 11.06
CA SER A 38 1.21 13.37 12.11
C SER A 38 0.58 13.51 13.51
N VAL A 39 -0.33 14.48 13.68
CA VAL A 39 -1.10 14.63 14.93
C VAL A 39 -1.97 13.40 15.19
N TYR A 40 -2.64 12.88 14.17
CA TYR A 40 -3.41 11.64 14.27
C TYR A 40 -2.52 10.46 14.71
N SER A 41 -1.36 10.28 14.08
CA SER A 41 -0.42 9.22 14.43
C SER A 41 0.07 9.35 15.87
N ALA A 42 0.44 10.56 16.30
CA ALA A 42 0.88 10.82 17.68
C ALA A 42 -0.25 10.55 18.69
N PHE A 43 -1.48 10.95 18.36
CA PHE A 43 -2.65 10.69 19.19
C PHE A 43 -2.92 9.18 19.33
N VAL A 44 -2.96 8.44 18.22
CA VAL A 44 -3.18 6.98 18.24
C VAL A 44 -2.07 6.30 19.04
N THR A 45 -0.80 6.66 18.83
CA THR A 45 0.32 6.11 19.59
C THR A 45 0.17 6.39 21.08
N TRP A 46 -0.07 7.65 21.47
CA TRP A 46 -0.22 8.03 22.87
C TRP A 46 -1.39 7.29 23.55
N SER A 47 -2.56 7.30 22.92
CA SER A 47 -3.73 6.58 23.41
C SER A 47 -3.47 5.07 23.50
N TYR A 48 -2.78 4.50 22.53
CA TYR A 48 -2.50 3.06 22.51
C TYR A 48 -1.56 2.64 23.65
N LEU A 49 -0.56 3.45 23.99
CA LEU A 49 0.35 3.20 25.11
C LEU A 49 -0.36 3.18 26.48
N ILE A 50 -1.48 3.90 26.60
CA ILE A 50 -2.28 3.93 27.83
C ILE A 50 -3.30 2.79 27.85
N ILE A 51 -4.07 2.64 26.77
CA ILE A 51 -5.19 1.70 26.67
C ILE A 51 -4.69 0.25 26.58
N ASN A 52 -3.55 0.00 25.92
CA ASN A 52 -2.95 -1.32 25.71
C ASN A 52 -3.94 -2.39 25.18
N ASN A 53 -4.91 -1.98 24.36
CA ASN A 53 -5.92 -2.88 23.79
C ASN A 53 -5.74 -2.99 22.26
N PRO A 54 -5.38 -4.16 21.71
CA PRO A 54 -5.09 -4.32 20.28
C PRO A 54 -6.29 -4.01 19.38
N ILE A 55 -7.52 -4.11 19.88
CA ILE A 55 -8.74 -3.77 19.13
C ILE A 55 -8.77 -2.26 18.81
N PHE A 56 -8.30 -1.41 19.73
CA PHE A 56 -8.22 0.04 19.50
C PHE A 56 -7.29 0.36 18.33
N HIS A 57 -6.13 -0.30 18.27
CA HIS A 57 -5.18 -0.16 17.16
C HIS A 57 -5.80 -0.62 15.85
N GLN A 58 -6.44 -1.81 15.83
CA GLN A 58 -7.07 -2.36 14.64
C GLN A 58 -8.15 -1.44 14.05
N ILE A 59 -9.01 -0.87 14.90
CA ILE A 59 -10.04 0.07 14.47
C ILE A 59 -9.41 1.35 13.91
N SER A 60 -8.40 1.89 14.60
CA SER A 60 -7.69 3.10 14.16
C SER A 60 -7.04 2.87 12.79
N TYR A 61 -6.33 1.76 12.62
CA TYR A 61 -5.73 1.38 11.35
C TYR A 61 -6.78 1.18 10.24
N ALA A 62 -7.88 0.49 10.52
CA ALA A 62 -8.95 0.25 9.55
C ALA A 62 -9.57 1.55 9.03
N ILE A 63 -9.82 2.53 9.91
CA ILE A 63 -10.32 3.86 9.52
C ILE A 63 -9.37 4.51 8.52
N LEU A 64 -8.07 4.45 8.80
CA LEU A 64 -7.04 5.04 7.93
C LEU A 64 -6.98 4.36 6.56
N VAL A 65 -7.01 3.02 6.53
CA VAL A 65 -7.02 2.23 5.29
C VAL A 65 -8.27 2.50 4.45
N VAL A 66 -9.46 2.57 5.07
CA VAL A 66 -10.69 2.95 4.37
C VAL A 66 -10.58 4.34 3.76
N GLY A 67 -9.98 5.30 4.48
CA GLY A 67 -9.68 6.64 3.97
C GLY A 67 -8.77 6.61 2.74
N VAL A 68 -7.70 5.81 2.77
CA VAL A 68 -6.78 5.61 1.63
C VAL A 68 -7.52 5.05 0.43
N VAL A 69 -8.31 3.98 0.62
CA VAL A 69 -9.09 3.34 -0.45
C VAL A 69 -10.08 4.31 -1.07
N PHE A 70 -10.83 5.05 -0.24
CA PHE A 70 -11.77 6.06 -0.71
C PHE A 70 -11.05 7.13 -1.55
N ARG A 71 -9.95 7.68 -1.04
CA ARG A 71 -9.16 8.68 -1.77
C ARG A 71 -8.61 8.12 -3.08
N ALA A 72 -8.09 6.89 -3.09
CA ALA A 72 -7.57 6.24 -4.29
C ALA A 72 -8.64 6.11 -5.38
N ILE A 73 -9.85 5.67 -5.02
CA ILE A 73 -10.98 5.56 -5.94
C ILE A 73 -11.36 6.95 -6.47
N THR A 74 -11.47 7.95 -5.59
CA THR A 74 -11.79 9.32 -6.03
C THR A 74 -10.76 9.87 -7.00
N LEU A 75 -9.47 9.64 -6.73
CA LEU A 75 -8.36 10.10 -7.58
C LEU A 75 -8.36 9.37 -8.93
N PHE A 76 -8.48 8.05 -8.92
CA PHE A 76 -8.55 7.24 -10.14
C PHE A 76 -9.71 7.66 -11.05
N ASN A 77 -10.87 7.99 -10.46
CA ASN A 77 -12.03 8.46 -11.22
C ASN A 77 -11.84 9.83 -11.90
N THR A 78 -10.81 10.60 -11.53
CA THR A 78 -10.46 11.85 -12.22
C THR A 78 -9.59 11.65 -13.46
N VAL A 79 -9.05 10.44 -13.67
CA VAL A 79 -8.18 10.13 -14.80
C VAL A 79 -9.00 10.12 -16.10
N PRO A 80 -8.59 10.87 -17.14
CA PRO A 80 -9.27 10.84 -18.44
C PRO A 80 -9.28 9.44 -19.05
N LYS A 81 -10.45 9.01 -19.57
CA LYS A 81 -10.59 7.69 -20.22
C LYS A 81 -9.85 7.58 -21.56
N SER A 82 -9.27 8.68 -22.07
CA SER A 82 -8.42 8.69 -23.27
C SER A 82 -7.11 7.92 -23.09
N TYR A 83 -6.68 7.68 -21.85
CA TYR A 83 -5.48 6.92 -21.51
C TYR A 83 -5.74 5.39 -21.60
N VAL A 84 -5.77 4.87 -22.83
CA VAL A 84 -6.14 3.46 -23.12
C VAL A 84 -5.11 2.46 -22.58
N TYR A 85 -3.84 2.85 -22.45
CA TYR A 85 -2.77 1.96 -21.95
C TYR A 85 -2.70 1.97 -20.42
N GLU A 86 -2.79 3.16 -19.82
CA GLU A 86 -2.50 3.42 -18.41
C GLU A 86 -3.67 2.99 -17.52
N VAL A 87 -4.90 3.38 -17.85
CA VAL A 87 -6.11 3.14 -17.05
C VAL A 87 -6.29 1.66 -16.66
N PRO A 88 -6.30 0.69 -17.59
CA PRO A 88 -6.52 -0.72 -17.21
C PRO A 88 -5.37 -1.28 -16.36
N ARG A 89 -4.15 -0.77 -16.52
CA ARG A 89 -2.98 -1.23 -15.74
C ARG A 89 -2.95 -0.62 -14.35
N MET A 90 -3.29 0.65 -14.21
CA MET A 90 -3.52 1.30 -12.92
C MET A 90 -4.64 0.60 -12.15
N GLN A 91 -5.74 0.25 -12.82
CA GLN A 91 -6.84 -0.51 -12.22
C GLN A 91 -6.37 -1.90 -11.77
N CYS A 92 -5.54 -2.58 -12.57
CA CYS A 92 -4.91 -3.84 -12.18
C CYS A 92 -4.05 -3.69 -10.93
N LEU A 93 -3.21 -2.64 -10.83
CA LEU A 93 -2.40 -2.36 -9.63
C LEU A 93 -3.27 -2.12 -8.39
N LEU A 94 -4.38 -1.38 -8.51
CA LEU A 94 -5.32 -1.16 -7.41
C LEU A 94 -5.99 -2.47 -6.97
N TRP A 95 -6.41 -3.32 -7.91
CA TRP A 95 -6.96 -4.65 -7.58
C TRP A 95 -5.93 -5.57 -6.94
N MET A 96 -4.70 -5.60 -7.46
CA MET A 96 -3.59 -6.37 -6.87
C MET A 96 -3.28 -5.89 -5.45
N SER A 97 -3.30 -4.57 -5.22
CA SER A 97 -3.19 -4.00 -3.88
C SER A 97 -4.32 -4.50 -2.97
N ALA A 98 -5.57 -4.34 -3.39
CA ALA A 98 -6.73 -4.74 -2.60
C ALA A 98 -6.72 -6.26 -2.28
N MET A 99 -6.42 -7.10 -3.27
CA MET A 99 -6.31 -8.55 -3.09
C MET A 99 -5.18 -8.90 -2.11
N GLY A 100 -4.03 -8.24 -2.18
CA GLY A 100 -2.93 -8.43 -1.24
C GLY A 100 -3.36 -8.18 0.21
N PHE A 101 -4.07 -7.08 0.46
CA PHE A 101 -4.64 -6.76 1.78
C PHE A 101 -5.70 -7.75 2.24
N VAL A 102 -6.62 -8.17 1.36
CA VAL A 102 -7.68 -9.12 1.71
C VAL A 102 -7.10 -10.49 2.04
N VAL A 103 -6.22 -11.02 1.20
CA VAL A 103 -5.55 -12.31 1.42
C VAL A 103 -4.77 -12.27 2.71
N ALA A 104 -3.98 -11.21 2.91
CA ALA A 104 -3.28 -11.03 4.16
C ALA A 104 -4.27 -11.08 5.33
N PHE A 105 -5.36 -10.31 5.30
CA PHE A 105 -6.30 -10.21 6.42
C PHE A 105 -6.91 -11.55 6.79
N VAL A 106 -7.22 -12.37 5.78
CA VAL A 106 -7.66 -13.75 5.99
C VAL A 106 -6.59 -14.57 6.70
N LEU A 107 -5.33 -14.53 6.23
CA LEU A 107 -4.22 -15.27 6.84
C LEU A 107 -3.97 -14.83 8.30
N TRP A 108 -4.03 -13.54 8.58
CA TRP A 108 -3.88 -12.99 9.92
C TRP A 108 -4.99 -13.46 10.88
N ASN A 109 -6.24 -13.51 10.42
CA ASN A 109 -7.36 -14.04 11.23
C ASN A 109 -7.20 -15.54 11.50
N ILE A 110 -6.74 -16.32 10.51
CA ILE A 110 -6.44 -17.74 10.70
C ILE A 110 -5.32 -17.91 11.73
N ASP A 111 -4.23 -17.13 11.65
CA ASP A 111 -3.13 -17.20 12.61
C ASP A 111 -3.61 -16.89 14.03
N ASN A 112 -4.41 -15.83 14.20
CA ASN A 112 -4.97 -15.47 15.50
C ASN A 112 -5.87 -16.56 16.09
N GLN A 113 -6.77 -17.14 15.29
CA GLN A 113 -7.72 -18.14 15.76
C GLN A 113 -7.05 -19.48 16.10
N PHE A 114 -6.01 -19.88 15.35
CA PHE A 114 -5.34 -21.17 15.50
C PHE A 114 -3.92 -21.06 16.10
N CYS A 115 -3.59 -19.93 16.72
CA CYS A 115 -2.25 -19.57 17.19
C CYS A 115 -1.60 -20.66 18.05
N SER A 116 -2.32 -21.21 19.03
CA SER A 116 -1.79 -22.25 19.93
C SER A 116 -1.47 -23.55 19.18
N LYS A 117 -2.33 -23.99 18.27
CA LYS A 117 -2.15 -25.21 17.48
C LYS A 117 -1.01 -25.05 16.48
N LEU A 118 -0.95 -23.91 15.79
CA LEU A 118 0.11 -23.60 14.83
C LEU A 118 1.47 -23.53 15.52
N ARG A 119 1.57 -22.87 16.67
CA ARG A 119 2.83 -22.81 17.45
C ARG A 119 3.27 -24.17 17.94
N LEU A 120 2.35 -24.99 18.46
CA LEU A 120 2.67 -26.35 18.91
C LEU A 120 3.17 -27.20 17.75
N TRP A 121 2.49 -27.16 16.60
CA TRP A 121 2.94 -27.90 15.41
C TRP A 121 4.28 -27.38 14.87
N ARG A 122 4.53 -26.07 14.89
CA ARG A 122 5.83 -25.51 14.51
C ARG A 122 6.99 -26.00 15.39
N SER A 123 6.72 -26.36 16.65
CA SER A 123 7.74 -26.91 17.55
C SER A 123 8.17 -28.35 17.20
N THR A 124 7.39 -29.07 16.37
CA THR A 124 7.67 -30.46 16.01
C THR A 124 8.29 -30.63 14.62
N VAL A 125 8.38 -29.56 13.83
CA VAL A 125 8.91 -29.56 12.46
C VAL A 125 10.27 -28.84 12.37
N PRO A 126 11.08 -29.12 11.34
CA PRO A 126 12.33 -28.39 11.10
C PRO A 126 12.10 -26.89 10.93
N PHE A 127 13.12 -26.10 11.30
CA PHE A 127 13.07 -24.63 11.30
C PHE A 127 12.50 -24.01 10.01
N LEU A 128 12.94 -24.46 8.84
CA LEU A 128 12.48 -23.90 7.56
C LEU A 128 10.98 -24.11 7.32
N VAL A 129 10.47 -25.29 7.67
CA VAL A 129 9.03 -25.61 7.55
C VAL A 129 8.24 -24.78 8.55
N GLY A 130 8.76 -24.66 9.78
CA GLY A 130 8.20 -23.79 10.80
C GLY A 130 8.10 -22.33 10.34
N ALA A 131 9.18 -21.77 9.79
CA ALA A 131 9.21 -20.40 9.30
C ALA A 131 8.26 -20.16 8.12
N VAL A 132 8.23 -21.05 7.13
CA VAL A 132 7.33 -20.93 5.97
C VAL A 132 5.86 -21.10 6.36
N SER A 133 5.58 -21.80 7.45
CA SER A 133 4.21 -21.95 7.95
C SER A 133 3.71 -20.80 8.84
N GLU A 134 4.53 -19.76 9.04
CA GLU A 134 4.14 -18.60 9.82
C GLU A 134 3.22 -17.68 9.02
N LEU A 135 1.91 -17.80 9.27
CA LEU A 135 0.90 -17.03 8.56
C LEU A 135 0.99 -15.53 8.86
N HIS A 136 1.46 -15.15 10.06
CA HIS A 136 1.79 -13.74 10.38
C HIS A 136 2.89 -13.18 9.49
N GLY A 137 3.90 -13.99 9.13
CA GLY A 137 4.92 -13.60 8.16
C GLY A 137 4.33 -13.36 6.76
N TRP A 138 3.42 -14.23 6.33
CA TRP A 138 2.70 -14.05 5.06
C TRP A 138 1.76 -12.84 5.06
N TRP A 139 1.16 -12.50 6.19
CA TRP A 139 0.40 -11.26 6.37
C TRP A 139 1.27 -10.03 6.04
N HIS A 140 2.49 -9.98 6.56
CA HIS A 140 3.44 -8.89 6.29
C HIS A 140 3.87 -8.83 4.83
N ILE A 141 4.12 -9.98 4.20
CA ILE A 141 4.44 -10.04 2.77
C ILE A 141 3.27 -9.54 1.92
N GLY A 142 2.03 -9.99 2.21
CA GLY A 142 0.84 -9.62 1.46
C GLY A 142 0.49 -8.14 1.59
N THR A 143 0.51 -7.60 2.80
CA THR A 143 0.28 -6.16 3.04
C THR A 143 1.42 -5.31 2.48
N GLY A 144 2.68 -5.74 2.60
CA GLY A 144 3.84 -5.05 2.04
C GLY A 144 3.80 -4.96 0.51
N LEU A 145 3.50 -6.07 -0.17
CA LEU A 145 3.28 -6.07 -1.62
C LEU A 145 2.07 -5.24 -2.03
N GLY A 146 0.99 -5.28 -1.24
CA GLY A 146 -0.19 -4.47 -1.48
C GLY A 146 0.12 -2.97 -1.46
N VAL A 147 0.78 -2.50 -0.39
CA VAL A 147 1.24 -1.11 -0.27
C VAL A 147 2.21 -0.75 -1.39
N TYR A 148 3.11 -1.66 -1.79
CA TYR A 148 4.03 -1.43 -2.90
C TYR A 148 3.29 -1.16 -4.22
N TYR A 149 2.34 -2.00 -4.61
CA TYR A 149 1.55 -1.78 -5.82
C TYR A 149 0.76 -0.47 -5.76
N PHE A 150 0.27 -0.11 -4.58
CA PHE A 150 -0.41 1.17 -4.35
C PHE A 150 0.52 2.38 -4.52
N ILE A 151 1.76 2.30 -4.04
CA ILE A 151 2.75 3.37 -4.23
C ILE A 151 3.10 3.53 -5.72
N VAL A 152 3.30 2.43 -6.45
CA VAL A 152 3.54 2.47 -7.92
C VAL A 152 2.34 3.10 -8.64
N PHE A 153 1.12 2.82 -8.19
CA PHE A 153 -0.08 3.48 -8.69
C PHE A 153 -0.04 5.01 -8.44
N CYS A 154 0.29 5.45 -7.23
CA CYS A 154 0.42 6.88 -6.90
C CYS A 154 1.52 7.57 -7.72
N GLU A 155 2.65 6.90 -7.93
CA GLU A 155 3.75 7.39 -8.76
C GLU A 155 3.32 7.55 -10.22
N TRP A 156 2.46 6.66 -10.74
CA TRP A 156 1.99 6.73 -12.12
C TRP A 156 0.89 7.77 -12.31
N ILE A 157 -0.06 7.86 -11.38
CA ILE A 157 -1.22 8.73 -11.53
C ILE A 157 -0.85 10.22 -11.41
N GLN A 158 0.15 10.55 -10.60
CA GLN A 158 0.64 11.91 -10.40
C GLN A 158 1.04 12.60 -11.73
N PRO A 159 2.01 12.10 -12.53
CA PRO A 159 2.37 12.70 -13.80
C PRO A 159 1.23 12.64 -14.82
N THR A 160 0.39 11.60 -14.77
CA THR A 160 -0.78 11.45 -15.67
C THR A 160 -1.79 12.58 -15.47
N LEU A 161 -2.02 13.01 -14.24
CA LEU A 161 -2.95 14.10 -13.91
C LEU A 161 -2.29 15.49 -14.01
N ALA A 162 -0.99 15.60 -13.71
CA ALA A 162 -0.27 16.88 -13.72
C ALA A 162 -0.10 17.51 -15.13
N SER A 163 -0.47 16.81 -16.21
CA SER A 163 -0.33 17.29 -17.60
C SER A 163 1.10 17.71 -17.98
N ASN A 164 2.10 17.23 -17.22
CA ASN A 164 3.49 17.63 -17.35
C ASN A 164 4.12 16.86 -18.52
N ASP A 165 4.23 17.52 -19.68
CA ASP A 165 5.04 17.21 -20.86
C ASP A 165 5.32 15.71 -21.16
N ARG A 166 4.49 15.12 -22.03
CA ARG A 166 4.71 13.96 -22.95
C ARG A 166 5.58 12.77 -22.51
N LYS A 167 5.96 12.60 -21.25
CA LYS A 167 6.71 11.44 -20.78
C LYS A 167 5.73 10.31 -20.62
N ALA A 168 5.60 9.48 -21.65
CA ALA A 168 4.89 8.22 -21.55
C ALA A 168 5.65 7.30 -20.59
N TYR A 169 4.93 6.73 -19.63
CA TYR A 169 5.48 5.75 -18.71
C TYR A 169 5.00 4.36 -19.11
N ARG A 170 5.92 3.39 -19.07
CA ARG A 170 5.62 1.98 -19.28
C ARG A 170 5.87 1.20 -18.00
N LEU A 171 4.88 0.43 -17.58
CA LEU A 171 5.02 -0.53 -16.49
C LEU A 171 5.83 -1.74 -16.93
N HIS A 172 6.90 -2.05 -16.19
CA HIS A 172 7.72 -3.24 -16.37
C HIS A 172 7.60 -4.17 -15.17
N TRP A 173 7.67 -5.47 -15.40
CA TRP A 173 7.59 -6.50 -14.37
C TRP A 173 8.93 -7.23 -14.22
N ALA A 174 9.33 -7.47 -12.98
CA ALA A 174 10.48 -8.28 -12.59
C ALA A 174 10.03 -9.25 -11.49
N GLY A 175 9.45 -10.38 -11.91
CA GLY A 175 8.78 -11.31 -10.99
C GLY A 175 7.56 -10.66 -10.33
N PRO A 176 7.42 -10.68 -9.00
CA PRO A 176 6.31 -10.04 -8.29
C PRO A 176 6.44 -8.51 -8.22
N LEU A 177 7.60 -7.95 -8.54
CA LEU A 177 7.84 -6.51 -8.45
C LEU A 177 7.55 -5.84 -9.80
N CYS A 178 7.00 -4.62 -9.75
CA CYS A 178 6.70 -3.82 -10.92
C CYS A 178 7.19 -2.39 -10.75
N TYR A 179 7.77 -1.81 -11.78
CA TYR A 179 8.29 -0.44 -11.73
C TYR A 179 7.98 0.30 -13.02
N LEU A 180 7.92 1.63 -12.92
CA LEU A 180 7.68 2.51 -14.06
C LEU A 180 9.01 2.88 -14.72
N ARG A 181 9.01 2.91 -16.05
CA ARG A 181 10.12 3.43 -16.84
C ARG A 181 9.61 4.47 -17.83
N VAL A 182 10.32 5.59 -17.93
CA VAL A 182 10.05 6.60 -18.96
C VAL A 182 10.38 6.00 -20.32
N VAL A 183 9.43 6.07 -21.25
CA VAL A 183 9.65 5.75 -22.66
C VAL A 183 10.50 6.89 -23.24
N ARG A 184 11.77 6.60 -23.54
CA ARG A 184 12.59 7.51 -24.36
C ARG A 184 12.28 7.20 -25.82
N ASP A 185 11.95 8.21 -26.62
CA ASP A 185 11.80 8.06 -28.07
C ASP A 185 13.13 7.64 -28.69
N SER A 186 13.40 6.34 -28.76
CA SER A 186 14.61 5.78 -29.38
C SER A 186 14.37 5.36 -30.83
N HIS A 187 13.68 6.19 -31.62
CA HIS A 187 13.49 5.98 -33.07
C HIS A 187 13.36 7.29 -33.87
N MET A 188 14.29 8.22 -33.71
CA MET A 188 14.45 9.36 -34.64
C MET A 188 15.86 9.52 -35.22
N ASN A 189 16.66 8.43 -35.31
CA ASN A 189 17.97 8.51 -35.98
C ASN A 189 18.45 7.19 -36.61
N LYS A 190 17.64 6.59 -37.49
CA LYS A 190 18.12 5.61 -38.49
C LYS A 190 17.36 5.77 -39.79
N LYS A 191 17.72 6.81 -40.54
CA LYS A 191 17.64 6.86 -42.01
C LYS A 191 18.85 7.69 -42.47
N GLU A 192 19.97 7.01 -42.62
CA GLU A 192 20.98 7.37 -43.63
C GLU A 192 20.46 6.89 -44.99
#